data_AF-A0A9P4GC59-F1
#
_entry.id   AF-A0A9P4GC59-F1
#
_cell.length_a   1.000
_cell.length_b   1.000
_cell.length_c   1.000
_cell.angle_alpha   90.00
_cell.angle_beta   90.00
_cell.angle_gamma   90.00
#
_symmetry.space_group_name_H-M   'P 1'
#
loop_
_entity.id
_entity.type
_entity.pdbx_description
1 polymer ?
#
loop_
_entity_poly.entity_id
_entity_poly.type
_entity_poly.pdbx_seq_one_letter_code
_entity_poly.pdbx_strand_id
1 'polypeptide(L)'
;MCSFRQTVLQRLKHAQSSPSKAAIQHLIEESSLTFAPGLADMIRSRNAPSVQQLRACSILLSKDHLKSKWFVYLQYYRKGPLCYICCGKSTNLRGAQERLHDYENESSSIPDSAKDLLERAFKRMRHTNLSAVDIPFEGADRIYMSALVTAFEATFAAGLWAYLPLTLGSVTPLRFWEEVPWFGLCGHSSLMEITFADLKDDLPNLDELRLDRIERQSLALHKYRSSETGQAALERYKDSLKEAYRTDEEFRDERLQYSKQFTSDGKQAIARANYRASEKYKSTEAAYKASGALAESKSRYATSDKNKAAQAKYAASEKGKASAKKRQAKYRASVKAKRQCFGQ
;
A
#
# COMPACT_ATOMS: atom_id res chain seq x y z
N MET A 1 -21.56 15.85 -4.95
CA MET A 1 -20.96 14.66 -4.30
C MET A 1 -21.77 14.12 -3.10
N CYS A 2 -22.37 14.96 -2.22
CA CYS A 2 -23.17 14.48 -1.07
C CYS A 2 -24.36 13.54 -1.41
N SER A 3 -25.08 13.78 -2.51
CA SER A 3 -26.32 13.04 -2.80
C SER A 3 -26.11 11.57 -3.20
N PHE A 4 -25.03 11.22 -3.91
CA PHE A 4 -24.78 9.83 -4.32
C PHE A 4 -24.34 8.95 -3.16
N ARG A 5 -23.49 9.51 -2.29
CA ARG A 5 -23.11 8.91 -1.01
C ARG A 5 -24.36 8.60 -0.19
N GLN A 6 -25.31 9.54 -0.09
CA GLN A 6 -26.58 9.33 0.60
C GLN A 6 -27.47 8.26 -0.04
N THR A 7 -27.51 8.14 -1.37
CA THR A 7 -28.33 7.11 -2.05
C THR A 7 -27.79 5.70 -1.83
N VAL A 8 -26.47 5.49 -1.93
CA VAL A 8 -25.86 4.18 -1.63
C VAL A 8 -26.06 3.83 -0.16
N LEU A 9 -25.85 4.81 0.73
CA LEU A 9 -26.12 4.65 2.15
C LEU A 9 -27.59 4.30 2.42
N GLN A 10 -28.55 4.92 1.71
CA GLN A 10 -29.98 4.64 1.90
C GLN A 10 -30.40 3.26 1.41
N ARG A 11 -29.74 2.71 0.39
CA ARG A 11 -29.95 1.32 -0.03
C ARG A 11 -29.30 0.32 0.94
N LEU A 12 -28.14 0.66 1.52
CA LEU A 12 -27.53 -0.11 2.62
C LEU A 12 -28.34 -0.01 3.94
N LYS A 13 -29.05 1.11 4.18
CA LYS A 13 -29.91 1.33 5.37
C LYS A 13 -31.04 0.32 5.51
N HIS A 14 -31.51 -0.28 4.41
CA HIS A 14 -32.58 -1.28 4.46
C HIS A 14 -32.09 -2.69 4.83
N ALA A 15 -30.77 -2.92 4.91
CA ALA A 15 -30.21 -4.25 5.08
C ALA A 15 -29.84 -4.63 6.53
N GLN A 16 -29.67 -3.70 7.48
CA GLN A 16 -29.19 -4.04 8.84
C GLN A 16 -29.67 -3.07 9.94
N SER A 17 -30.37 -3.61 10.94
CA SER A 17 -30.63 -2.96 12.24
C SER A 17 -29.60 -3.44 13.26
N SER A 18 -28.42 -2.82 13.32
CA SER A 18 -27.44 -3.11 14.37
C SER A 18 -26.48 -1.94 14.60
N PRO A 19 -25.77 -1.88 15.74
CA PRO A 19 -24.67 -0.94 16.02
C PRO A 19 -23.59 -0.87 14.92
N SER A 20 -23.59 -1.79 13.94
CA SER A 20 -22.80 -1.76 12.70
C SER A 20 -23.04 -0.52 11.83
N LYS A 21 -24.22 0.11 11.88
CA LYS A 21 -24.59 1.21 10.96
C LYS A 21 -23.79 2.49 11.21
N ALA A 22 -23.61 2.87 12.48
CA ALA A 22 -22.81 4.04 12.83
C ALA A 22 -21.34 3.80 12.50
N ALA A 23 -20.83 2.59 12.73
CA ALA A 23 -19.47 2.21 12.37
C ALA A 23 -19.23 2.27 10.85
N ILE A 24 -20.13 1.72 10.02
CA ILE A 24 -20.01 1.78 8.56
C ILE A 24 -20.13 3.23 8.06
N GLN A 25 -21.04 4.02 8.63
CA GLN A 25 -21.20 5.42 8.27
C GLN A 25 -19.94 6.22 8.60
N HIS A 26 -19.39 6.05 9.80
CA HIS A 26 -18.15 6.68 10.26
C HIS A 26 -16.97 6.27 9.39
N LEU A 27 -16.84 4.97 9.12
CA LEU A 27 -15.81 4.40 8.26
C LEU A 27 -15.91 4.95 6.83
N ILE A 28 -17.12 5.11 6.30
CA ILE A 28 -17.33 5.80 5.02
C ILE A 28 -16.93 7.27 5.13
N GLU A 29 -17.37 7.98 6.17
CA GLU A 29 -17.11 9.40 6.43
C GLU A 29 -15.62 9.72 6.49
N GLU A 30 -14.87 8.90 7.21
CA GLU A 30 -13.42 8.98 7.37
C GLU A 30 -12.64 8.41 6.18
N SER A 31 -13.26 7.53 5.37
CA SER A 31 -12.58 7.00 4.20
C SER A 31 -12.25 8.09 3.19
N SER A 32 -11.08 7.99 2.57
CA SER A 32 -10.66 8.82 1.43
C SER A 32 -11.33 8.39 0.11
N LEU A 33 -12.56 7.89 0.21
CA LEU A 33 -13.31 7.36 -0.92
C LEU A 33 -13.62 8.48 -1.93
N THR A 34 -13.21 8.23 -3.15
CA THR A 34 -13.42 9.11 -4.31
C THR A 34 -14.20 8.35 -5.37
N PHE A 35 -15.11 9.04 -6.06
CA PHE A 35 -15.87 8.51 -7.19
C PHE A 35 -15.52 9.28 -8.47
N ALA A 36 -15.67 8.62 -9.61
CA ALA A 36 -15.46 9.25 -10.91
C ALA A 36 -16.35 10.50 -11.07
N PRO A 37 -15.81 11.61 -11.60
CA PRO A 37 -16.59 12.82 -11.81
C PRO A 37 -17.73 12.54 -12.80
N GLY A 38 -18.93 13.03 -12.49
CA GLY A 38 -20.14 12.81 -13.29
C GLY A 38 -20.81 11.44 -13.12
N LEU A 39 -20.22 10.50 -12.37
CA LEU A 39 -20.79 9.16 -12.18
C LEU A 39 -22.18 9.20 -11.53
N ALA A 40 -22.35 10.09 -10.54
CA ALA A 40 -23.62 10.28 -9.86
C ALA A 40 -24.73 10.77 -10.81
N ASP A 41 -24.41 11.71 -11.69
CA ASP A 41 -25.37 12.30 -12.61
C ASP A 41 -25.68 11.32 -13.75
N MET A 42 -24.67 10.55 -14.17
CA MET A 42 -24.84 9.44 -15.09
C MET A 42 -25.81 8.40 -14.55
N ILE A 43 -25.62 7.93 -13.31
CA ILE A 43 -26.50 6.91 -12.69
C ILE A 43 -27.94 7.43 -12.51
N ARG A 44 -28.12 8.73 -12.26
CA ARG A 44 -29.47 9.34 -12.15
C ARG A 44 -30.13 9.61 -13.50
N SER A 45 -29.38 9.55 -14.60
CA SER A 45 -29.93 9.70 -15.94
C SER A 45 -30.96 8.60 -16.21
N ARG A 46 -32.10 8.96 -16.82
CA ARG A 46 -33.11 8.00 -17.24
C ARG A 46 -32.59 7.02 -18.30
N ASN A 47 -31.68 7.48 -19.14
CA ASN A 47 -31.12 6.69 -20.24
C ASN A 47 -29.76 6.14 -19.85
N ALA A 48 -29.52 4.87 -20.21
CA ALA A 48 -28.21 4.26 -20.06
C ALA A 48 -27.16 5.06 -20.87
N PRO A 49 -25.97 5.31 -20.31
CA PRO A 49 -24.90 5.97 -21.04
C PRO A 49 -24.45 5.09 -22.22
N SER A 50 -23.66 5.64 -23.14
CA SER A 50 -22.91 4.83 -24.09
C SER A 50 -21.63 4.27 -23.46
N VAL A 51 -21.03 3.26 -24.09
CA VAL A 51 -19.71 2.75 -23.67
C VAL A 51 -18.65 3.86 -23.71
N GLN A 52 -18.73 4.81 -24.66
CA GLN A 52 -17.78 5.93 -24.68
C GLN A 52 -17.97 6.87 -23.48
N GLN A 53 -19.22 7.14 -23.09
CA GLN A 53 -19.52 7.98 -21.93
C GLN A 53 -19.03 7.34 -20.63
N LEU A 54 -19.26 6.03 -20.44
CA LEU A 54 -18.69 5.29 -19.31
C LEU A 54 -17.16 5.35 -19.30
N ARG A 55 -16.53 5.18 -20.46
CA ARG A 55 -15.07 5.27 -20.59
C ARG A 55 -14.50 6.64 -20.21
N ALA A 56 -15.23 7.71 -20.52
CA ALA A 56 -14.86 9.07 -20.14
C ALA A 56 -15.07 9.35 -18.65
N CYS A 57 -15.97 8.62 -17.98
CA CYS A 57 -16.26 8.75 -16.56
C CYS A 57 -15.27 7.94 -15.70
N SER A 58 -13.99 8.35 -15.70
CA SER A 58 -12.94 7.69 -14.93
C SER A 58 -12.30 8.62 -13.91
N ILE A 59 -11.92 8.08 -12.76
CA ILE A 59 -10.93 8.69 -11.88
C ILE A 59 -9.57 8.63 -12.57
N LEU A 60 -8.88 9.78 -12.61
CA LEU A 60 -7.49 9.86 -13.05
C LEU A 60 -6.58 9.53 -11.86
N LEU A 61 -5.90 8.39 -11.94
CA LEU A 61 -4.95 7.94 -10.92
C LEU A 61 -3.53 8.12 -11.45
N SER A 62 -2.66 8.77 -10.66
CA SER A 62 -1.23 8.82 -10.94
C SER A 62 -0.60 7.44 -10.72
N LYS A 63 0.62 7.22 -11.20
CA LYS A 63 1.36 5.97 -10.95
C LYS A 63 1.52 5.65 -9.46
N ASP A 64 1.67 6.68 -8.63
CA ASP A 64 1.78 6.50 -7.18
C ASP A 64 0.44 6.14 -6.55
N HIS A 65 -0.65 6.76 -7.01
CA HIS A 65 -2.00 6.38 -6.57
C HIS A 65 -2.33 4.92 -6.90
N LEU A 66 -1.84 4.38 -8.02
CA LEU A 66 -2.05 2.98 -8.36
C LEU A 66 -1.41 2.01 -7.35
N LYS A 67 -0.38 2.44 -6.60
CA LYS A 67 0.27 1.60 -5.58
C LYS A 67 -0.38 1.73 -4.21
N SER A 68 -1.04 2.84 -3.94
CA SER A 68 -1.55 3.20 -2.61
C SER A 68 -3.07 3.18 -2.50
N LYS A 69 -3.80 2.87 -3.58
CA LYS A 69 -5.27 2.86 -3.60
C LYS A 69 -5.84 1.52 -4.04
N TRP A 70 -6.95 1.15 -3.39
CA TRP A 70 -7.92 0.19 -3.88
C TRP A 70 -8.93 0.89 -4.78
N PHE A 71 -9.52 0.15 -5.71
CA PHE A 71 -10.42 0.74 -6.69
C PHE A 71 -11.45 -0.27 -7.20
N VAL A 72 -12.59 0.25 -7.63
CA VAL A 72 -13.58 -0.50 -8.44
C VAL A 72 -13.48 0.01 -9.86
N TYR A 73 -13.46 -0.91 -10.82
CA TYR A 73 -13.26 -0.59 -12.22
C TYR A 73 -14.22 -1.31 -13.16
N LEU A 74 -14.27 -0.80 -14.40
CA LEU A 74 -14.87 -1.46 -15.55
C LEU A 74 -13.78 -1.80 -16.57
N GLN A 75 -13.73 -3.04 -16.99
CA GLN A 75 -12.93 -3.52 -18.09
C GLN A 75 -13.85 -3.77 -19.30
N TYR A 76 -13.43 -3.32 -20.48
CA TYR A 76 -14.27 -3.36 -21.68
C TYR A 76 -13.62 -4.24 -22.75
N TYR A 77 -14.45 -4.95 -23.50
CA TYR A 77 -14.06 -5.83 -24.59
C TYR A 77 -14.94 -5.56 -25.81
N ARG A 78 -14.34 -5.54 -27.01
CA ARG A 78 -15.07 -5.24 -28.24
C ARG A 78 -14.73 -6.20 -29.38
N LYS A 79 -15.76 -6.65 -30.10
CA LYS A 79 -15.64 -7.37 -31.37
C LYS A 79 -16.72 -6.86 -32.33
N GLY A 80 -16.32 -6.03 -33.28
CA GLY A 80 -17.26 -5.34 -34.18
C GLY A 80 -18.25 -4.45 -33.41
N PRO A 81 -19.58 -4.63 -33.56
CA PRO A 81 -20.58 -3.87 -32.82
C PRO A 81 -20.77 -4.39 -31.38
N LEU A 82 -20.35 -5.62 -31.07
CA LEU A 82 -20.54 -6.21 -29.76
C LEU A 82 -19.56 -5.61 -28.75
N CYS A 83 -20.11 -5.10 -27.65
CA CYS A 83 -19.36 -4.58 -26.52
C CYS A 83 -19.75 -5.34 -25.25
N TYR A 84 -18.74 -5.80 -24.52
CA TYR A 84 -18.91 -6.42 -23.22
C TYR A 84 -18.24 -5.56 -22.15
N ILE A 85 -18.85 -5.53 -20.97
CA ILE A 85 -18.27 -4.92 -19.78
C ILE A 85 -18.10 -5.97 -18.67
N CYS A 86 -16.99 -5.85 -17.96
CA CYS A 86 -16.67 -6.60 -16.75
C CYS A 86 -16.46 -5.59 -15.64
N CYS A 87 -17.19 -5.69 -14.54
CA CYS A 87 -16.91 -4.93 -13.34
C CYS A 87 -16.01 -5.75 -12.42
N GLY A 88 -15.01 -5.11 -11.82
CA GLY A 88 -14.06 -5.74 -10.92
C GLY A 88 -13.59 -4.79 -9.84
N LYS A 89 -12.88 -5.31 -8.84
CA LYS A 89 -12.17 -4.51 -7.83
C LYS A 89 -10.71 -4.94 -7.68
N SER A 90 -9.91 -4.09 -7.05
CA SER A 90 -8.61 -4.49 -6.49
C SER A 90 -8.55 -4.12 -5.02
N THR A 91 -8.38 -5.14 -4.17
CA THR A 91 -8.22 -5.04 -2.72
C THR A 91 -6.92 -5.69 -2.22
N ASN A 92 -5.92 -5.83 -3.10
CA ASN A 92 -4.61 -6.40 -2.77
C ASN A 92 -3.69 -5.39 -2.06
N LEU A 93 -2.62 -5.87 -1.43
CA LEU A 93 -1.67 -5.00 -0.72
C LEU A 93 -0.81 -4.13 -1.66
N ARG A 94 -0.70 -4.51 -2.94
CA ARG A 94 0.04 -3.77 -3.96
C ARG A 94 -0.82 -2.73 -4.68
N GLY A 95 -2.06 -2.58 -4.24
CA GLY A 95 -3.03 -1.67 -4.81
C GLY A 95 -3.41 -1.98 -6.25
N ALA A 96 -3.97 -0.97 -6.89
CA ALA A 96 -4.48 -1.07 -8.24
C ALA A 96 -3.49 -1.55 -9.29
N GLN A 97 -2.20 -1.24 -9.11
CA GLN A 97 -1.17 -1.45 -10.12
C GLN A 97 -1.07 -2.91 -10.57
N GLU A 98 -1.03 -3.86 -9.64
CA GLU A 98 -0.88 -5.28 -9.96
C GLU A 98 -2.08 -5.81 -10.75
N ARG A 99 -3.30 -5.41 -10.39
CA ARG A 99 -4.50 -5.78 -11.15
C ARG A 99 -4.47 -5.26 -12.59
N LEU A 100 -4.07 -4.01 -12.77
CA LEU A 100 -3.97 -3.43 -14.12
C LEU A 100 -2.87 -4.11 -14.93
N HIS A 101 -1.76 -4.44 -14.28
CA HIS A 101 -0.65 -5.17 -14.88
C HIS A 101 -1.07 -6.58 -15.35
N ASP A 102 -1.89 -7.28 -14.55
CA ASP A 102 -2.43 -8.59 -14.91
C ASP A 102 -3.23 -8.55 -16.21
N TYR A 103 -4.11 -7.56 -16.36
CA TYR A 103 -4.80 -7.37 -17.64
C TYR A 103 -3.85 -6.94 -18.76
N GLU A 104 -2.88 -6.07 -18.48
CA GLU A 104 -1.90 -5.60 -19.47
C GLU A 104 -1.10 -6.73 -20.11
N ASN A 105 -0.69 -7.71 -19.30
CA ASN A 105 0.09 -8.86 -19.75
C ASN A 105 -0.75 -10.09 -20.08
N GLU A 106 -2.08 -9.99 -20.01
CA GLU A 106 -3.00 -11.12 -20.19
C GLU A 106 -2.60 -12.31 -19.30
N SER A 107 -2.26 -12.01 -18.03
CA SER A 107 -1.73 -13.00 -17.10
C SER A 107 -2.78 -14.07 -16.76
N SER A 108 -2.31 -15.20 -16.24
CA SER A 108 -3.21 -16.28 -15.79
C SER A 108 -4.14 -15.88 -14.64
N SER A 109 -3.91 -14.74 -13.97
CA SER A 109 -4.73 -14.26 -12.85
C SER A 109 -5.93 -13.39 -13.27
N ILE A 110 -6.08 -13.05 -14.56
CA ILE A 110 -7.33 -12.42 -15.02
C ILE A 110 -8.49 -13.43 -14.96
N PRO A 111 -9.75 -12.98 -14.79
CA PRO A 111 -10.91 -13.87 -14.74
C PRO A 111 -11.05 -14.73 -16.00
N ASP A 112 -11.47 -15.98 -15.88
CA ASP A 112 -11.61 -16.89 -17.03
C ASP A 112 -12.60 -16.35 -18.07
N SER A 113 -13.68 -15.67 -17.64
CA SER A 113 -14.60 -15.00 -18.55
C SER A 113 -13.95 -13.91 -19.42
N ALA A 114 -12.89 -13.26 -18.91
CA ALA A 114 -12.08 -12.33 -19.70
C ALA A 114 -11.16 -13.08 -20.68
N LYS A 115 -10.58 -14.22 -20.27
CA LYS A 115 -9.76 -15.07 -21.15
C LYS A 115 -10.60 -15.62 -22.30
N ASP A 116 -11.78 -16.15 -22.02
CA ASP A 116 -12.72 -16.66 -23.02
C ASP A 116 -13.04 -15.61 -24.10
N LEU A 117 -13.19 -14.34 -23.71
CA LEU A 117 -13.40 -13.26 -24.67
C LEU A 117 -12.17 -13.01 -25.56
N LEU A 118 -10.97 -13.00 -24.95
CA LEU A 118 -9.72 -12.84 -25.70
C LEU A 118 -9.53 -13.98 -26.70
N GLU A 119 -9.78 -15.22 -26.29
CA GLU A 119 -9.75 -16.41 -27.15
C GLU A 119 -10.77 -16.33 -28.29
N ARG A 120 -11.95 -15.75 -28.03
CA ARG A 120 -12.98 -15.47 -29.04
C ARG A 120 -12.68 -14.25 -29.90
N ALA A 121 -11.44 -13.75 -29.88
CA ALA A 121 -10.95 -12.60 -30.64
C ALA A 121 -11.65 -11.26 -30.32
N PHE A 122 -12.16 -11.09 -29.09
CA PHE A 122 -12.51 -9.77 -28.60
C PHE A 122 -11.25 -9.00 -28.25
N LYS A 123 -11.20 -7.72 -28.63
CA LYS A 123 -10.11 -6.83 -28.26
C LYS A 123 -10.42 -6.18 -26.92
N ARG A 124 -9.50 -6.32 -25.97
CA ARG A 124 -9.51 -5.56 -24.73
C ARG A 124 -9.34 -4.07 -25.05
N MET A 125 -10.17 -3.24 -24.42
CA MET A 125 -10.09 -1.79 -24.50
C MET A 125 -9.53 -1.23 -23.18
N ARG A 126 -9.40 0.11 -23.06
CA ARG A 126 -9.00 0.74 -21.79
C ARG A 126 -10.04 0.49 -20.69
N HIS A 127 -9.58 0.34 -19.45
CA HIS A 127 -10.43 0.29 -18.26
C HIS A 127 -10.91 1.69 -17.84
N THR A 128 -11.88 1.72 -16.93
CA THR A 128 -12.40 2.92 -16.26
C THR A 128 -12.39 2.69 -14.76
N ASN A 129 -11.84 3.64 -14.00
CA ASN A 129 -11.86 3.59 -12.54
C ASN A 129 -13.09 4.33 -12.02
N LEU A 130 -14.05 3.61 -11.45
CA LEU A 130 -15.32 4.16 -10.96
C LEU A 130 -15.21 4.76 -9.57
N SER A 131 -14.47 4.09 -8.68
CA SER A 131 -14.19 4.55 -7.33
C SER A 131 -12.78 4.18 -6.91
N ALA A 132 -12.20 4.96 -5.99
CA ALA A 132 -10.90 4.67 -5.40
C ALA A 132 -10.86 5.08 -3.93
N VAL A 133 -10.15 4.32 -3.10
CA VAL A 133 -9.96 4.56 -1.66
C VAL A 133 -8.52 4.23 -1.28
N ASP A 134 -7.93 4.96 -0.33
CA ASP A 134 -6.59 4.60 0.16
C ASP A 134 -6.58 3.23 0.82
N ILE A 135 -5.47 2.51 0.65
CA ILE A 135 -5.26 1.23 1.31
C ILE A 135 -5.05 1.50 2.81
N PRO A 136 -5.90 0.95 3.70
CA PRO A 136 -5.71 1.12 5.14
C PRO A 136 -4.45 0.42 5.62
N PHE A 137 -3.73 1.08 6.53
CA PHE A 137 -2.43 0.63 7.02
C PHE A 137 -2.54 -0.69 7.81
N GLU A 138 -3.55 -0.89 8.68
CA GLU A 138 -3.60 -2.05 9.59
C GLU A 138 -5.03 -2.51 9.99
N GLY A 139 -5.12 -3.77 10.47
CA GLY A 139 -6.18 -4.24 11.36
C GLY A 139 -7.60 -4.36 10.77
N ALA A 140 -8.59 -4.11 11.64
CA ALA A 140 -10.02 -4.26 11.37
C ALA A 140 -10.52 -3.30 10.26
N ASP A 141 -9.92 -2.11 10.16
CA ASP A 141 -10.27 -1.12 9.12
C ASP A 141 -10.05 -1.67 7.72
N ARG A 142 -9.05 -2.55 7.55
CA ARG A 142 -8.82 -3.25 6.28
C ARG A 142 -9.96 -4.18 5.90
N ILE A 143 -10.50 -4.92 6.88
CA ILE A 143 -11.62 -5.83 6.66
C ILE A 143 -12.87 -5.04 6.27
N TYR A 144 -13.18 -3.99 7.02
CA TYR A 144 -14.34 -3.14 6.74
C TYR A 144 -14.22 -2.39 5.40
N MET A 145 -13.03 -1.85 5.09
CA MET A 145 -12.78 -1.24 3.78
C MET A 145 -12.90 -2.25 2.65
N SER A 146 -12.38 -3.47 2.82
CA SER A 146 -12.47 -4.51 1.80
C SER A 146 -13.93 -4.91 1.56
N ALA A 147 -14.71 -5.08 2.63
CA ALA A 147 -16.14 -5.33 2.56
C ALA A 147 -16.88 -4.19 1.86
N LEU A 148 -16.52 -2.93 2.15
CA LEU A 148 -17.10 -1.75 1.51
C LEU A 148 -16.78 -1.69 0.00
N VAL A 149 -15.52 -1.91 -0.40
CA VAL A 149 -15.12 -1.96 -1.82
C VAL A 149 -15.83 -3.11 -2.55
N THR A 150 -16.01 -4.25 -1.88
CA THR A 150 -16.81 -5.38 -2.39
C THR A 150 -18.27 -4.99 -2.58
N ALA A 151 -18.88 -4.31 -1.61
CA ALA A 151 -20.25 -3.84 -1.73
C ALA A 151 -20.41 -2.86 -2.90
N PHE A 152 -19.44 -1.97 -3.14
CA PHE A 152 -19.45 -1.07 -4.29
C PHE A 152 -19.34 -1.81 -5.61
N GLU A 153 -18.40 -2.75 -5.74
CA GLU A 153 -18.29 -3.59 -6.94
C GLU A 153 -19.60 -4.33 -7.21
N ALA A 154 -20.17 -4.99 -6.21
CA ALA A 154 -21.44 -5.69 -6.35
C ALA A 154 -22.57 -4.76 -6.81
N THR A 155 -22.63 -3.55 -6.23
CA THR A 155 -23.60 -2.51 -6.58
C THR A 155 -23.41 -2.03 -8.03
N PHE A 156 -22.18 -1.74 -8.43
CA PHE A 156 -21.87 -1.27 -9.78
C PHE A 156 -22.11 -2.37 -10.81
N ALA A 157 -21.68 -3.58 -10.53
CA ALA A 157 -21.89 -4.71 -11.42
C ALA A 157 -23.38 -5.03 -11.61
N ALA A 158 -24.19 -4.96 -10.55
CA ALA A 158 -25.64 -5.15 -10.65
C ALA A 158 -26.30 -3.97 -11.40
N GLY A 159 -25.94 -2.74 -11.03
CA GLY A 159 -26.52 -1.53 -11.60
C GLY A 159 -26.18 -1.33 -13.08
N LEU A 160 -24.96 -1.67 -13.50
CA LEU A 160 -24.46 -1.56 -14.87
C LEU A 160 -24.73 -2.80 -15.73
N TRP A 161 -25.44 -3.82 -15.22
CA TRP A 161 -25.65 -5.08 -15.94
C TRP A 161 -24.34 -5.83 -16.28
N ALA A 162 -23.32 -5.75 -15.45
CA ALA A 162 -22.06 -6.47 -15.63
C ALA A 162 -22.11 -7.90 -15.04
N TYR A 163 -23.21 -8.64 -15.28
CA TYR A 163 -23.39 -10.05 -14.91
C TYR A 163 -24.12 -10.81 -16.02
N LEU A 164 -23.75 -12.08 -16.23
CA LEU A 164 -24.43 -12.99 -17.18
C LEU A 164 -24.44 -14.41 -16.59
N PRO A 165 -25.50 -15.22 -16.75
CA PRO A 165 -26.77 -14.91 -17.40
C PRO A 165 -27.77 -14.19 -16.50
N LEU A 166 -28.72 -13.54 -17.16
CA LEU A 166 -29.81 -12.76 -16.58
C LEU A 166 -30.90 -13.61 -15.92
N THR A 167 -30.52 -14.77 -15.39
CA THR A 167 -31.43 -15.75 -14.81
C THR A 167 -31.87 -15.39 -13.40
N LEU A 168 -31.28 -14.38 -12.77
CA LEU A 168 -31.71 -13.90 -11.46
C LEU A 168 -32.82 -12.87 -11.62
N GLY A 169 -34.07 -13.36 -11.76
CA GLY A 169 -35.28 -12.53 -11.65
C GLY A 169 -35.42 -11.75 -10.33
N SER A 170 -34.51 -11.99 -9.36
CA SER A 170 -34.50 -11.34 -8.04
C SER A 170 -33.63 -10.08 -7.91
N VAL A 171 -32.75 -9.76 -8.87
CA VAL A 171 -31.84 -8.58 -8.77
C VAL A 171 -32.32 -7.36 -9.57
N THR A 172 -33.48 -7.48 -10.23
CA THR A 172 -34.15 -6.42 -10.99
C THR A 172 -34.21 -5.05 -10.28
N PRO A 173 -34.50 -4.94 -8.96
CA PRO A 173 -34.61 -3.63 -8.30
C PRO A 173 -33.27 -2.87 -8.13
N LEU A 174 -32.12 -3.51 -8.40
CA LEU A 174 -30.81 -2.88 -8.24
C LEU A 174 -30.24 -2.28 -9.54
N ARG A 175 -30.93 -2.46 -10.67
CA ARG A 175 -30.51 -1.92 -11.96
C ARG A 175 -30.59 -0.39 -11.95
N PHE A 176 -29.64 0.27 -12.61
CA PHE A 176 -29.72 1.71 -12.83
C PHE A 176 -30.61 2.05 -14.04
N TRP A 177 -30.67 1.15 -15.01
CA TRP A 177 -31.46 1.29 -16.24
C TRP A 177 -32.11 -0.03 -16.63
N GLU A 178 -33.26 0.05 -17.31
CA GLU A 178 -34.00 -1.10 -17.82
C GLU A 178 -33.29 -1.78 -18.99
N GLU A 179 -32.71 -0.97 -19.89
CA GLU A 179 -32.01 -1.44 -21.09
C GLU A 179 -30.62 -0.79 -21.16
N VAL A 180 -29.65 -1.56 -21.65
CA VAL A 180 -28.26 -1.12 -21.82
C VAL A 180 -27.72 -1.52 -23.20
N PRO A 181 -26.83 -0.71 -23.81
CA PRO A 181 -26.29 -0.98 -25.14
C PRO A 181 -25.06 -1.92 -25.15
N TRP A 182 -24.76 -2.57 -24.02
CA TRP A 182 -23.65 -3.50 -23.86
C TRP A 182 -24.13 -4.79 -23.20
N PHE A 183 -23.30 -5.83 -23.32
CA PHE A 183 -23.51 -7.08 -22.62
C PHE A 183 -22.70 -7.11 -21.32
N GLY A 184 -23.29 -7.69 -20.29
CA GLY A 184 -22.57 -8.06 -19.09
C GLY A 184 -21.68 -9.28 -19.32
N LEU A 185 -20.51 -9.27 -18.71
CA LEU A 185 -19.78 -10.50 -18.41
C LEU A 185 -19.90 -10.74 -16.93
N CYS A 186 -20.15 -11.98 -16.55
CA CYS A 186 -19.90 -12.41 -15.20
C CYS A 186 -18.39 -12.27 -14.91
N GLY A 187 -18.01 -11.12 -14.37
CA GLY A 187 -16.66 -10.80 -13.97
C GLY A 187 -16.33 -11.31 -12.58
N HIS A 188 -17.04 -12.31 -12.04
CA HIS A 188 -16.82 -12.84 -10.69
C HIS A 188 -15.38 -13.35 -10.52
N SER A 189 -14.46 -12.44 -10.26
CA SER A 189 -13.21 -12.64 -9.56
C SER A 189 -13.20 -11.61 -8.45
N SER A 190 -14.05 -11.81 -7.45
CA SER A 190 -13.99 -10.97 -6.27
C SER A 190 -14.69 -11.52 -5.03
N LEU A 191 -15.74 -12.34 -5.18
CA LEU A 191 -16.14 -13.26 -4.10
C LEU A 191 -15.11 -14.38 -3.92
N MET A 192 -14.27 -14.65 -4.93
CA MET A 192 -13.11 -15.54 -4.84
C MET A 192 -11.81 -14.78 -4.48
N GLU A 193 -11.78 -13.44 -4.58
CA GLU A 193 -10.66 -12.61 -4.07
C GLU A 193 -10.92 -12.07 -2.67
N ILE A 194 -12.16 -12.11 -2.21
CA ILE A 194 -12.40 -12.59 -0.86
C ILE A 194 -11.88 -14.02 -0.88
N THR A 195 -10.59 -14.16 -0.57
CA THR A 195 -10.23 -15.35 0.17
C THR A 195 -11.20 -15.36 1.34
N PHE A 196 -12.12 -16.32 1.40
CA PHE A 196 -12.92 -16.64 2.60
C PHE A 196 -12.01 -16.98 3.81
N ALA A 197 -10.70 -16.74 3.72
CA ALA A 197 -9.72 -16.81 4.78
C ALA A 197 -9.91 -15.73 5.86
N ASP A 198 -10.63 -14.63 5.58
CA ASP A 198 -10.73 -13.52 6.54
C ASP A 198 -12.16 -13.29 7.11
N LEU A 199 -13.19 -14.00 6.64
CA LEU A 199 -14.58 -13.81 7.08
C LEU A 199 -15.39 -15.12 7.03
N LYS A 200 -15.37 -15.91 8.11
CA LYS A 200 -16.53 -16.71 8.56
C LYS A 200 -16.60 -16.73 10.09
N ASP A 201 -17.82 -16.51 10.57
CA ASP A 201 -18.27 -16.23 11.94
C ASP A 201 -18.26 -17.43 12.91
N ASP A 202 -17.30 -18.35 12.81
CA ASP A 202 -17.11 -19.41 13.81
C ASP A 202 -15.62 -19.56 14.08
N LEU A 203 -15.15 -19.02 15.21
CA LEU A 203 -13.72 -18.93 15.58
C LEU A 203 -13.23 -20.18 16.33
N PRO A 204 -12.49 -21.11 15.69
CA PRO A 204 -11.36 -21.78 16.32
C PRO A 204 -10.07 -21.03 15.96
N ASN A 205 -9.32 -20.71 17.02
CA ASN A 205 -7.90 -20.31 17.09
C ASN A 205 -7.26 -19.72 15.80
N LEU A 206 -7.39 -18.39 15.62
CA LEU A 206 -6.82 -17.60 14.52
C LEU A 206 -5.33 -17.83 14.26
N ASP A 207 -4.57 -18.17 15.29
CA ASP A 207 -3.13 -18.42 15.18
C ASP A 207 -2.82 -19.74 14.45
N GLU A 208 -3.66 -20.78 14.59
CA GLU A 208 -3.47 -22.07 13.91
C GLU A 208 -3.69 -21.96 12.41
N LEU A 209 -4.70 -21.21 11.97
CA LEU A 209 -4.98 -20.99 10.54
C LEU A 209 -3.96 -20.05 9.89
N ARG A 210 -3.44 -19.07 10.64
CA ARG A 210 -2.30 -18.25 10.20
C ARG A 210 -1.05 -19.11 10.01
N LEU A 211 -0.77 -20.02 10.95
CA LEU A 211 0.35 -20.95 10.88
C LEU A 211 0.18 -21.93 9.71
N ASP A 212 -1.00 -22.52 9.52
CA ASP A 212 -1.29 -23.44 8.41
C ASP A 212 -1.21 -22.73 7.04
N ARG A 213 -1.59 -21.45 6.94
CA ARG A 213 -1.37 -20.65 5.72
C ARG A 213 0.10 -20.36 5.46
N ILE A 214 0.86 -19.98 6.49
CA ILE A 214 2.31 -19.81 6.39
C ILE A 214 2.94 -21.14 5.95
N GLU A 215 2.46 -22.26 6.49
CA GLU A 215 2.93 -23.60 6.19
C GLU A 215 2.59 -24.00 4.75
N ARG A 216 1.36 -23.81 4.27
CA ARG A 216 0.96 -24.10 2.88
C ARG A 216 1.65 -23.19 1.87
N GLN A 217 1.81 -21.90 2.18
CA GLN A 217 2.61 -20.99 1.35
C GLN A 217 4.09 -21.39 1.35
N SER A 218 4.61 -21.83 2.49
CA SER A 218 5.98 -22.36 2.58
C SER A 218 6.12 -23.65 1.77
N LEU A 219 5.12 -24.54 1.77
CA LEU A 219 5.05 -25.77 1.00
C LEU A 219 4.89 -25.52 -0.49
N ALA A 220 4.05 -24.57 -0.91
CA ALA A 220 3.91 -24.18 -2.31
C ALA A 220 5.18 -23.49 -2.83
N LEU A 221 5.78 -22.62 -2.01
CA LEU A 221 7.07 -21.99 -2.31
C LEU A 221 8.19 -23.02 -2.34
N HIS A 222 8.18 -24.00 -1.44
CA HIS A 222 9.14 -25.10 -1.39
C HIS A 222 8.97 -26.01 -2.62
N LYS A 223 7.74 -26.40 -2.96
CA LYS A 223 7.41 -27.20 -4.13
C LYS A 223 7.78 -26.50 -5.44
N TYR A 224 7.58 -25.18 -5.50
CA TYR A 224 8.06 -24.34 -6.60
C TYR A 224 9.59 -24.27 -6.62
N ARG A 225 10.25 -23.99 -5.50
CA ARG A 225 11.73 -23.96 -5.39
C ARG A 225 12.39 -25.31 -5.67
N SER A 226 11.68 -26.42 -5.40
CA SER A 226 12.14 -27.78 -5.66
C SER A 226 11.73 -28.28 -7.04
N SER A 227 10.88 -27.55 -7.78
CA SER A 227 10.59 -27.88 -9.17
C SER A 227 11.74 -27.42 -10.06
N GLU A 228 11.93 -28.11 -11.18
CA GLU A 228 12.96 -27.79 -12.17
C GLU A 228 12.82 -26.34 -12.67
N THR A 229 11.58 -25.89 -12.84
CA THR A 229 11.25 -24.51 -13.25
C THR A 229 11.64 -23.48 -12.20
N GLY A 230 11.38 -23.75 -10.91
CA GLY A 230 11.75 -22.83 -9.85
C GLY A 230 13.23 -22.84 -9.50
N GLN A 231 13.93 -23.98 -9.65
CA GLN A 231 15.39 -24.04 -9.55
C GLN A 231 16.06 -23.20 -10.66
N ALA A 232 15.60 -23.36 -11.91
CA ALA A 232 16.10 -22.56 -13.02
C ALA A 232 15.85 -21.05 -12.82
N ALA A 233 14.68 -20.66 -12.30
CA ALA A 233 14.39 -19.27 -11.96
C ALA A 233 15.26 -18.75 -10.80
N LEU A 234 15.55 -19.59 -9.79
CA LEU A 234 16.39 -19.23 -8.66
C LEU A 234 17.85 -19.03 -9.07
N GLU A 235 18.39 -19.88 -9.94
CA GLU A 235 19.77 -19.71 -10.46
C GLU A 235 19.88 -18.44 -11.30
N ARG A 236 18.91 -18.15 -12.18
CA ARG A 236 18.86 -16.86 -12.91
C ARG A 236 18.82 -15.67 -11.96
N TYR A 237 18.07 -15.77 -10.86
CA TYR A 237 18.00 -14.73 -9.85
C TYR A 237 19.32 -14.58 -9.08
N LYS A 238 19.99 -15.67 -8.73
CA LYS A 238 21.32 -15.64 -8.09
C LYS A 238 22.36 -14.99 -9.01
N ASP A 239 22.33 -15.31 -10.30
CA ASP A 239 23.25 -14.72 -11.27
C ASP A 239 22.95 -13.23 -11.47
N SER A 240 21.67 -12.84 -11.55
CA SER A 240 21.27 -11.43 -11.57
C SER A 240 21.68 -10.70 -10.29
N LEU A 241 21.61 -11.33 -9.12
CA LEU A 241 22.08 -10.74 -7.86
C LEU A 241 23.59 -10.62 -7.84
N LYS A 242 24.35 -11.62 -8.27
CA LYS A 242 25.83 -11.53 -8.37
C LYS A 242 26.24 -10.37 -9.28
N GLU A 243 25.56 -10.20 -10.40
CA GLU A 243 25.82 -9.09 -11.32
C GLU A 243 25.44 -7.73 -10.71
N ALA A 244 24.30 -7.66 -10.00
CA ALA A 244 23.89 -6.46 -9.27
C ALA A 244 24.86 -6.11 -8.12
N TYR A 245 25.40 -7.10 -7.41
CA TYR A 245 26.38 -6.88 -6.34
C TYR A 245 27.75 -6.50 -6.89
N ARG A 246 28.16 -7.07 -8.02
CA ARG A 246 29.39 -6.69 -8.72
C ARG A 246 29.33 -5.23 -9.17
N THR A 247 28.21 -4.84 -9.78
CA THR A 247 27.98 -3.45 -10.19
C THR A 247 27.82 -2.49 -8.99
N ASP A 248 27.23 -2.92 -7.87
CA ASP A 248 27.16 -2.11 -6.64
C ASP A 248 28.53 -1.98 -5.95
N GLU A 249 29.40 -2.99 -6.00
CA GLU A 249 30.80 -2.90 -5.54
C GLU A 249 31.62 -1.95 -6.40
N GLU A 250 31.52 -2.05 -7.73
CA GLU A 250 32.15 -1.12 -8.67
C GLU A 250 31.67 0.33 -8.42
N PHE A 251 30.36 0.52 -8.22
CA PHE A 251 29.78 1.82 -7.88
C PHE A 251 30.17 2.30 -6.48
N ARG A 252 30.33 1.39 -5.51
CA ARG A 252 30.80 1.72 -4.15
C ARG A 252 32.23 2.22 -4.20
N ASP A 253 33.09 1.58 -4.97
CA ASP A 253 34.50 1.94 -5.08
C ASP A 253 34.67 3.28 -5.81
N GLU A 254 33.93 3.53 -6.89
CA GLU A 254 33.88 4.85 -7.54
C GLU A 254 33.38 5.94 -6.59
N ARG A 255 32.33 5.64 -5.81
CA ARG A 255 31.78 6.59 -4.84
C ARG A 255 32.71 6.82 -3.65
N LEU A 256 33.48 5.81 -3.24
CA LEU A 256 34.51 5.92 -2.21
C LEU A 256 35.69 6.76 -2.70
N GLN A 257 36.12 6.58 -3.95
CA GLN A 257 37.14 7.42 -4.58
C GLN A 257 36.66 8.87 -4.72
N TYR A 258 35.44 9.08 -5.24
CA TYR A 258 34.82 10.39 -5.34
C TYR A 258 34.65 11.05 -3.96
N SER A 259 34.21 10.30 -2.95
CA SER A 259 34.07 10.80 -1.58
C SER A 259 35.42 11.15 -0.94
N LYS A 260 36.48 10.37 -1.18
CA LYS A 260 37.85 10.67 -0.73
C LYS A 260 38.37 11.96 -1.37
N GLN A 261 38.09 12.16 -2.66
CA GLN A 261 38.45 13.37 -3.40
C GLN A 261 37.62 14.60 -2.95
N PHE A 262 36.33 14.41 -2.66
CA PHE A 262 35.45 15.47 -2.16
C PHE A 262 35.76 15.88 -0.71
N THR A 263 36.36 14.98 0.09
CA THR A 263 36.84 15.26 1.45
C THR A 263 38.23 15.90 1.46
N SER A 264 39.14 15.49 0.55
CA SER A 264 40.45 16.15 0.41
C SER A 264 40.35 17.60 -0.04
N ASP A 265 39.35 17.93 -0.86
CA ASP A 265 39.13 19.27 -1.39
C ASP A 265 38.45 20.25 -0.41
N GLY A 266 38.10 19.81 0.82
CA GLY A 266 37.38 20.63 1.81
C GLY A 266 35.93 21.00 1.44
N LYS A 267 35.48 20.68 0.23
CA LYS A 267 34.13 20.97 -0.30
C LYS A 267 33.01 20.39 0.56
N GLN A 268 33.22 19.22 1.17
CA GLN A 268 32.23 18.64 2.08
C GLN A 268 32.05 19.44 3.37
N ALA A 269 33.12 20.05 3.91
CA ALA A 269 33.03 20.91 5.09
C ALA A 269 32.27 22.21 4.76
N ILE A 270 32.55 22.80 3.59
CA ILE A 270 31.86 23.99 3.08
C ILE A 270 30.37 23.70 2.85
N ALA A 271 30.03 22.58 2.19
CA ALA A 271 28.64 22.19 1.96
C ALA A 271 27.87 21.97 3.28
N ARG A 272 28.51 21.34 4.28
CA ARG A 272 27.90 21.16 5.61
C ARG A 272 27.74 22.49 6.36
N ALA A 273 28.69 23.40 6.24
CA ALA A 273 28.60 24.74 6.83
C ALA A 273 27.45 25.53 6.19
N ASN A 274 27.35 25.54 4.86
CA ASN A 274 26.28 26.21 4.13
C ASN A 274 24.90 25.62 4.45
N TYR A 275 24.80 24.29 4.53
CA TYR A 275 23.55 23.64 4.93
C TYR A 275 23.13 24.02 6.36
N ARG A 276 24.07 24.01 7.31
CA ARG A 276 23.79 24.43 8.70
C ARG A 276 23.45 25.93 8.82
N ALA A 277 23.99 26.76 7.93
CA ALA A 277 23.67 28.17 7.86
C ALA A 277 22.31 28.46 7.19
N SER A 278 21.75 27.50 6.45
CA SER A 278 20.48 27.67 5.75
C SER A 278 19.29 27.83 6.72
N GLU A 279 18.36 28.73 6.37
CA GLU A 279 17.13 28.96 7.15
C GLU A 279 16.26 27.69 7.26
N LYS A 280 16.28 26.85 6.23
CA LYS A 280 15.60 25.55 6.25
C LYS A 280 16.13 24.63 7.35
N TYR A 281 17.45 24.55 7.53
CA TYR A 281 18.05 23.75 8.60
C TYR A 281 17.77 24.36 9.97
N LYS A 282 17.90 25.68 10.13
CA LYS A 282 17.62 26.35 11.41
C LYS A 282 16.16 26.17 11.86
N SER A 283 15.20 26.32 10.94
CA SER A 283 13.78 26.10 11.20
C SER A 283 13.49 24.65 11.60
N THR A 284 14.09 23.68 10.89
CA THR A 284 13.93 22.25 11.21
C THR A 284 14.57 21.90 12.55
N GLU A 285 15.75 22.45 12.85
CA GLU A 285 16.44 22.24 14.13
C GLU A 285 15.67 22.87 15.30
N ALA A 286 15.06 24.05 15.11
CA ALA A 286 14.21 24.68 16.11
C ALA A 286 12.94 23.87 16.38
N ALA A 287 12.25 23.42 15.32
CA ALA A 287 11.08 22.54 15.45
C ALA A 287 11.43 21.21 16.14
N TYR A 288 12.57 20.62 15.81
CA TYR A 288 13.05 19.36 16.42
C TYR A 288 13.48 19.52 17.88
N LYS A 289 13.98 20.70 18.28
CA LYS A 289 14.26 21.02 19.69
C LYS A 289 12.97 21.28 20.47
N ALA A 290 12.02 22.00 19.87
CA ALA A 290 10.74 22.34 20.49
C ALA A 290 9.83 21.12 20.70
N SER A 291 9.90 20.11 19.82
CA SER A 291 9.06 18.91 19.90
C SER A 291 9.41 17.95 21.05
N GLY A 292 10.49 18.20 21.80
CA GLY A 292 10.98 17.27 22.83
C GLY A 292 11.59 15.97 22.27
N ALA A 293 11.43 15.69 20.97
CA ALA A 293 11.92 14.49 20.30
C ALA A 293 13.44 14.35 20.40
N LEU A 294 14.18 15.47 20.40
CA LEU A 294 15.64 15.45 20.61
C LEU A 294 16.01 14.96 22.02
N ALA A 295 15.29 15.42 23.04
CA ALA A 295 15.55 15.02 24.43
C ALA A 295 15.17 13.54 24.64
N GLU A 296 14.04 13.12 24.08
CA GLU A 296 13.60 11.73 24.14
C GLU A 296 14.54 10.78 23.38
N SER A 297 14.95 11.16 22.16
CA SER A 297 15.92 10.41 21.37
C SER A 297 17.27 10.29 22.07
N LYS A 298 17.77 11.39 22.67
CA LYS A 298 18.99 11.37 23.48
C LYS A 298 18.85 10.47 24.71
N SER A 299 17.70 10.50 25.38
CA SER A 299 17.41 9.64 26.53
C SER A 299 17.41 8.15 26.12
N ARG A 300 16.67 7.80 25.08
CA ARG A 300 16.61 6.43 24.51
C ARG A 300 17.99 5.95 24.06
N TYR A 301 18.76 6.81 23.39
CA TYR A 301 20.12 6.45 22.97
C TYR A 301 21.04 6.26 24.18
N ALA A 302 20.97 7.15 25.18
CA ALA A 302 21.78 7.05 26.39
C ALA A 302 21.55 5.73 27.14
N THR A 303 20.31 5.24 27.19
CA THR A 303 19.94 3.98 27.85
C THR A 303 20.10 2.75 26.94
N SER A 304 20.29 2.93 25.63
CA SER A 304 20.41 1.83 24.67
C SER A 304 21.63 0.94 24.93
N ASP A 305 21.49 -0.36 24.68
CA ASP A 305 22.58 -1.32 24.84
C ASP A 305 23.71 -1.07 23.84
N LYS A 306 23.41 -0.49 22.68
CA LYS A 306 24.43 -0.04 21.71
C LYS A 306 25.32 1.05 22.32
N ASN A 307 24.74 2.04 22.99
CA ASN A 307 25.53 3.09 23.65
C ASN A 307 26.30 2.52 24.84
N LYS A 308 25.72 1.64 25.66
CA LYS A 308 26.43 0.97 26.75
C LYS A 308 27.64 0.17 26.24
N ALA A 309 27.46 -0.61 25.18
CA ALA A 309 28.54 -1.38 24.56
C ALA A 309 29.63 -0.45 23.97
N ALA A 310 29.25 0.66 23.34
CA ALA A 310 30.19 1.64 22.83
C ALA A 310 30.98 2.33 23.97
N GLN A 311 30.31 2.68 25.08
CA GLN A 311 30.95 3.25 26.26
C GLN A 311 31.90 2.25 26.93
N ALA A 312 31.52 0.97 27.03
CA ALA A 312 32.38 -0.08 27.56
C ALA A 312 33.64 -0.27 26.69
N LYS A 313 33.48 -0.33 25.36
CA LYS A 313 34.61 -0.38 24.41
C LYS A 313 35.51 0.85 24.54
N TYR A 314 34.92 2.04 24.65
CA TYR A 314 35.70 3.26 24.82
C TYR A 314 36.46 3.26 26.15
N ALA A 315 35.83 2.87 27.25
CA ALA A 315 36.46 2.79 28.57
C ALA A 315 37.61 1.78 28.60
N ALA A 316 37.48 0.65 27.88
CA ALA A 316 38.54 -0.35 27.74
C ALA A 316 39.71 0.11 26.84
N SER A 317 39.49 1.09 25.96
CA SER A 317 40.53 1.62 25.07
C SER A 317 41.57 2.46 25.82
N GLU A 318 42.80 2.51 25.30
CA GLU A 318 43.89 3.34 25.86
C GLU A 318 43.51 4.83 25.93
N LYS A 319 42.78 5.34 24.94
CA LYS A 319 42.25 6.71 24.96
C LYS A 319 41.24 6.91 26.10
N GLY A 320 40.38 5.93 26.34
CA GLY A 320 39.42 5.96 27.45
C GLY A 320 40.10 5.97 28.81
N LYS A 321 41.06 5.06 29.02
CA LYS A 321 41.86 4.98 30.26
C LYS A 321 42.62 6.28 30.53
N ALA A 322 43.27 6.86 29.52
CA ALA A 322 43.96 8.14 29.65
C ALA A 322 43.01 9.29 30.01
N SER A 323 41.83 9.33 29.38
CA SER A 323 40.78 10.32 29.70
C SER A 323 40.27 10.18 31.14
N ALA A 324 40.05 8.95 31.60
CA ALA A 324 39.61 8.66 32.96
C ALA A 324 40.65 9.12 34.00
N LYS A 325 41.93 8.81 33.79
CA LYS A 325 43.03 9.26 34.65
C LYS A 325 43.10 10.79 34.75
N LYS A 326 42.90 11.50 33.63
CA LYS A 326 42.85 12.97 33.59
C LYS A 326 41.65 13.55 34.36
N ARG A 327 40.47 12.92 34.27
CA ARG A 327 39.29 13.34 35.04
C ARG A 327 39.51 13.11 36.54
N GLN A 328 40.07 11.97 36.92
CA GLN A 328 40.37 11.67 38.32
C GLN A 328 41.40 12.64 38.91
N ALA A 329 42.44 13.01 38.15
CA ALA A 329 43.41 14.02 38.54
C ALA A 329 42.74 15.40 38.74
N LYS A 330 41.87 15.83 37.82
CA LYS A 330 41.09 17.07 37.96
C LYS A 330 40.17 17.06 39.19
N TYR A 331 39.49 15.94 39.44
CA TYR A 331 38.62 15.81 40.61
C TYR A 331 39.42 15.92 41.91
N ARG A 332 40.54 15.20 42.03
CA ARG A 332 41.43 15.28 43.21
C ARG A 332 41.95 16.70 43.42
N ALA A 333 42.35 17.39 42.35
CA ALA A 333 42.78 18.79 42.43
C ALA A 333 41.65 19.71 42.91
N SER A 334 40.42 19.54 42.40
CA SER A 334 39.26 20.33 42.82
C SER A 334 38.87 20.07 44.29
N VAL A 335 38.89 18.82 44.74
CA VAL A 335 38.62 18.47 46.14
C VAL A 335 39.69 19.04 47.06
N LYS A 336 40.96 18.98 46.67
CA LYS A 336 42.07 19.58 47.42
C LYS A 336 41.93 21.11 47.52
N ALA A 337 41.60 21.77 46.41
CA ALA A 337 41.36 23.22 46.39
C ALA A 337 40.16 23.60 47.29
N LYS A 338 39.05 22.86 47.23
CA LYS A 338 37.90 23.10 48.12
C LYS A 338 38.26 22.91 49.60
N ARG A 339 39.02 21.88 49.95
CA ARG A 339 39.47 21.68 51.35
C ARG A 339 40.41 22.80 51.84
N GLN A 340 41.17 23.42 50.94
CA GLN A 340 42.01 24.59 51.28
C GLN A 340 41.20 25.88 51.41
N CYS A 341 40.09 26.03 50.67
CA CYS A 341 39.21 27.20 50.77
C CYS A 341 38.21 27.14 51.93
N PHE A 342 37.84 25.95 52.40
CA PHE A 342 36.88 25.74 53.51
C PHE A 342 37.55 25.17 54.77
N GLY A 343 38.88 25.25 54.84
CA GLY A 343 39.68 24.96 56.03
C GLY A 343 40.04 26.24 56.78
N GLN A 344 39.02 26.93 57.27
CA GLN A 344 39.03 27.76 58.50
C GLN A 344 37.72 27.51 59.21
#